data_AF-A0A7X7BAG6-F1
#
_entry.id   AF-A0A7X7BAG6-F1
#
_cell.length_a   1.000
_cell.length_b   1.000
_cell.length_c   1.000
_cell.angle_alpha   90.00
_cell.angle_beta   90.00
_cell.angle_gamma   90.00
#
_symmetry.space_group_name_H-M   'P 1'
#
loop_
_entity.id
_entity.type
_entity.pdbx_description
1 polymer ?
#
loop_
_entity_poly.entity_id
_entity_poly.type
_entity_poly.pdbx_seq_one_letter_code
_entity_poly.pdbx_strand_id
1 'polypeptide(L)'
;MYVCDNCGRRYPATCTFKHVFPDIPDLFQRLDVGGTVPAGECPACGALVYPETEPVRVLIVLDGGLVQEILADRPGVEAAVFDQDQDGVDERELVTVADGGIELSGTLQAHGIVLQPGIVTAAWRCT
;
A
#
# COMPACT_ATOMS: atom_id res chain seq x y z
N MET A 1 12.23 6.34 -3.99
CA MET A 1 12.21 6.87 -5.38
C MET A 1 11.23 8.03 -5.44
N TYR A 2 11.33 8.93 -6.43
CA TYR A 2 10.39 10.03 -6.62
C TYR A 2 9.88 10.06 -8.07
N VAL A 3 8.62 10.45 -8.28
CA VAL A 3 7.96 10.50 -9.59
C VAL A 3 7.41 11.89 -9.87
N CYS A 4 7.68 12.41 -11.07
CA CYS A 4 7.05 13.62 -11.58
C CYS A 4 5.58 13.37 -11.94
N ASP A 5 4.69 14.22 -11.43
CA ASP A 5 3.24 14.12 -11.62
C ASP A 5 2.78 14.38 -13.06
N ASN A 6 3.56 15.14 -13.83
CA ASN A 6 3.21 15.46 -15.23
C ASN A 6 3.88 14.51 -16.24
N CYS A 7 5.22 14.39 -16.20
CA CYS A 7 5.97 13.67 -17.24
C CYS A 7 6.38 12.24 -16.87
N GLY A 8 6.05 11.77 -15.66
CA GLY A 8 6.35 10.42 -15.20
C GLY A 8 7.83 10.08 -14.99
N ARG A 9 8.76 11.03 -15.20
CA ARG A 9 10.19 10.81 -14.95
C ARG A 9 10.42 10.48 -13.47
N ARG A 10 11.34 9.54 -13.26
CA ARG A 10 11.73 9.06 -11.94
C ARG A 10 13.07 9.65 -11.52
N TYR A 11 13.17 10.01 -10.25
CA TYR A 11 14.37 10.59 -9.63
C TYR A 11 14.77 9.81 -8.38
N PRO A 12 16.07 9.48 -8.22
CA PRO A 12 16.54 8.68 -7.08
C PRO A 12 16.64 9.49 -5.79
N ALA A 13 16.86 10.80 -5.88
CA ALA A 13 17.07 11.68 -4.73
C ALA A 13 16.66 13.13 -5.04
N THR A 14 16.37 13.90 -3.98
CA THR A 14 15.93 15.30 -4.08
C THR A 14 16.99 16.25 -4.65
N CYS A 15 18.29 15.92 -4.56
CA CYS A 15 19.37 16.71 -5.13
C CYS A 15 19.34 16.82 -6.66
N THR A 16 18.50 16.03 -7.33
CA THR A 16 18.30 16.06 -8.78
C THR A 16 17.17 17.02 -9.20
N PHE A 17 16.46 17.62 -8.25
CA PHE A 17 15.35 18.52 -8.52
C PHE A 17 15.84 19.92 -8.88
N LYS A 18 14.98 20.67 -9.58
CA LYS A 18 15.23 22.09 -9.85
C LYS A 18 15.02 22.94 -8.61
N HIS A 19 14.00 22.61 -7.83
CA HIS A 19 13.69 23.16 -6.52
C HIS A 19 13.31 22.03 -5.57
N VAL A 20 13.65 22.15 -4.29
CA VAL A 20 13.35 21.15 -3.25
C VAL A 20 12.46 21.80 -2.20
N PHE A 21 11.50 21.05 -1.64
CA PHE A 21 10.70 21.57 -0.52
C PHE A 21 11.60 21.98 0.66
N PRO A 22 11.37 23.13 1.31
CA PRO A 22 10.20 24.03 1.15
C PRO A 22 10.35 25.10 0.06
N ASP A 23 11.50 25.20 -0.60
CA ASP A 23 11.87 26.28 -1.53
C ASP A 23 11.35 26.07 -2.97
N ILE A 24 10.07 25.68 -3.10
CA ILE A 24 9.41 25.48 -4.39
C ILE A 24 8.62 26.75 -4.75
N PRO A 25 8.86 27.37 -5.92
CA PRO A 25 8.13 28.57 -6.35
C PRO A 25 6.63 28.34 -6.44
N ASP A 26 5.88 29.30 -5.90
CA ASP A 26 4.42 29.37 -5.92
C ASP A 26 3.73 28.09 -5.40
N LEU A 27 4.39 27.35 -4.50
CA LEU A 27 3.93 26.03 -4.04
C LEU A 27 2.47 26.04 -3.54
N PHE A 28 2.09 27.03 -2.72
CA PHE A 28 0.75 27.15 -2.17
C PHE A 28 -0.33 27.47 -3.22
N GLN A 29 0.05 28.00 -4.39
CA GLN A 29 -0.87 28.23 -5.51
C GLN A 29 -1.03 26.98 -6.38
N ARG A 30 -0.11 26.02 -6.26
CA ARG A 30 -0.04 24.79 -7.05
C ARG A 30 -0.62 23.58 -6.34
N LEU A 31 -0.83 23.66 -5.02
CA LEU A 31 -1.39 22.58 -4.21
C LEU A 31 -2.88 22.77 -3.99
N ASP A 32 -3.63 21.67 -4.14
CA ASP A 32 -5.01 21.60 -3.69
C ASP A 32 -5.10 21.63 -2.17
N VAL A 33 -6.24 22.09 -1.65
CA VAL A 33 -6.52 22.08 -0.20
C VAL A 33 -6.51 20.64 0.30
N GLY A 34 -5.63 20.33 1.25
CA GLY A 34 -5.44 18.96 1.76
C GLY A 34 -4.60 18.04 0.86
N GLY A 35 -4.01 18.58 -0.22
CA GLY A 35 -3.13 17.84 -1.11
C GLY A 35 -1.85 17.33 -0.43
N THR A 36 -1.26 16.30 -1.02
CA THR A 36 0.01 15.74 -0.53
C THR A 36 1.15 16.75 -0.70
N VAL A 37 2.03 16.88 0.28
CA VAL A 37 3.20 17.77 0.17
C VAL A 37 4.22 17.17 -0.80
N PRO A 38 4.65 17.90 -1.85
CA PRO A 38 5.60 17.40 -2.83
C PRO A 38 7.03 17.43 -2.27
N ALA A 39 7.90 16.62 -2.85
CA ALA A 39 9.32 16.62 -2.51
C ALA A 39 10.11 17.72 -3.25
N GLY A 40 9.62 18.18 -4.41
CA GLY A 40 10.32 19.19 -5.22
C GLY A 40 9.69 19.48 -6.59
N GLU A 41 10.45 20.17 -7.43
CA GLU A 41 10.10 20.50 -8.81
C GLU A 41 10.94 19.72 -9.83
N CYS A 42 10.26 19.14 -10.81
CA CYS A 42 10.86 18.37 -11.89
C CYS A 42 11.75 19.28 -12.76
N PRO A 43 13.05 18.98 -12.92
CA PRO A 43 13.95 19.78 -13.77
C PRO A 43 13.61 19.71 -15.25
N ALA A 44 12.85 18.71 -15.69
CA ALA A 44 12.51 18.51 -17.10
C ALA A 44 11.30 19.31 -17.57
N CYS A 45 10.27 19.47 -16.71
CA CYS A 45 8.98 20.05 -17.13
C CYS A 45 8.39 21.03 -16.11
N GLY A 46 9.07 21.31 -14.99
CA GLY A 46 8.62 22.26 -13.98
C GLY A 46 7.42 21.80 -13.13
N ALA A 47 6.91 20.58 -13.32
CA ALA A 47 5.81 20.03 -12.53
C ALA A 47 6.27 19.57 -11.13
N LEU A 48 5.32 19.32 -10.23
CA LEU A 48 5.62 18.82 -8.89
C LEU A 48 6.06 17.35 -8.93
N VAL A 49 7.00 17.01 -8.05
CA VAL A 49 7.57 15.68 -7.90
C VAL A 49 7.20 15.16 -6.52
N TYR A 50 6.63 13.96 -6.45
CA TYR A 50 6.18 13.32 -5.23
C TYR A 50 7.02 12.09 -4.91
N PRO A 51 7.15 11.71 -3.63
CA PRO A 51 7.68 10.40 -3.27
C PRO A 51 6.85 9.33 -3.99
N GLU A 52 7.53 8.43 -4.72
CA GLU A 52 6.86 7.26 -5.27
C GLU A 52 6.49 6.38 -4.09
N THR A 53 5.20 6.25 -3.81
CA THR A 53 4.70 5.23 -2.89
C THR A 53 4.90 3.90 -3.59
N GLU A 54 5.99 3.20 -3.24
CA GLU A 54 6.13 1.82 -3.71
C GLU A 54 4.90 1.03 -3.26
N PRO A 55 4.34 0.14 -4.09
CA PRO A 55 3.20 -0.66 -3.67
C PRO A 55 3.58 -1.53 -2.47
N VAL A 56 2.70 -1.60 -1.48
CA VAL A 56 2.81 -2.57 -0.39
C VAL A 56 2.62 -3.96 -1.00
N ARG A 57 3.51 -4.89 -0.66
CA ARG A 57 3.38 -6.28 -1.11
C ARG A 57 3.00 -7.16 0.08
N VAL A 58 1.97 -7.97 -0.11
CA VAL A 58 1.46 -8.91 0.88
C VAL A 58 1.51 -10.32 0.30
N LEU A 59 2.04 -11.27 1.06
CA LEU A 59 1.94 -12.71 0.78
C LEU A 59 1.03 -13.34 1.83
N ILE A 60 0.09 -14.15 1.36
CA ILE A 60 -0.80 -14.93 2.21
C ILE A 60 -0.42 -16.39 2.01
N VAL A 61 0.01 -17.05 3.08
CA VAL A 61 0.37 -18.47 3.07
C VAL A 61 -0.86 -19.27 3.45
N LEU A 62 -1.25 -20.19 2.57
CA LEU A 62 -2.42 -21.06 2.74
C LEU A 62 -1.97 -22.51 2.86
N ASP A 63 -2.60 -23.26 3.75
CA ASP A 63 -2.54 -24.73 3.79
C ASP A 63 -3.95 -25.29 4.00
N GLY A 64 -4.39 -26.16 3.10
CA GLY A 64 -5.74 -26.75 3.15
C GLY A 64 -6.90 -25.73 3.16
N GLY A 65 -6.70 -24.51 2.65
CA GLY A 65 -7.69 -23.43 2.68
C GLY A 65 -7.63 -22.52 3.91
N LEU A 66 -6.78 -22.85 4.89
CA LEU A 66 -6.58 -22.05 6.11
C LEU A 66 -5.38 -21.11 5.95
N VAL A 67 -5.56 -19.85 6.36
CA VAL A 67 -4.48 -18.88 6.42
C VAL A 67 -3.52 -19.26 7.54
N GLN A 68 -2.29 -19.58 7.17
CA GLN A 68 -1.21 -19.90 8.10
C GLN A 68 -0.49 -18.64 8.54
N GLU A 69 -0.20 -17.74 7.60
CA GLU A 69 0.60 -16.55 7.84
C GLU A 69 0.29 -15.45 6.82
N ILE A 70 0.38 -14.19 7.26
CA ILE A 70 0.32 -13.00 6.42
C ILE A 70 1.64 -12.25 6.56
N LEU A 71 2.31 -12.01 5.45
CA LEU A 71 3.61 -11.35 5.42
C LEU A 71 3.54 -10.07 4.60
N ALA A 72 4.19 -9.01 5.07
CA ALA A 72 4.27 -7.74 4.35
C ALA A 72 5.74 -7.33 4.14
N ASP A 73 6.01 -6.64 3.03
CA ASP A 73 7.36 -6.13 2.72
C ASP A 73 7.73 -4.86 3.50
N ARG A 74 6.78 -4.26 4.22
CA ARG A 74 6.92 -3.01 4.97
C ARG A 74 6.00 -2.94 6.19
N PRO A 75 6.31 -2.11 7.20
CA PRO A 75 5.45 -1.91 8.37
C PRO A 75 4.20 -1.08 8.03
N GLY A 76 3.24 -1.02 8.98
CA GLY A 76 2.03 -0.20 8.86
C GLY A 76 0.92 -0.82 8.01
N VAL A 77 1.02 -2.12 7.75
CA VAL A 77 -0.03 -2.92 7.10
C VAL A 77 -0.83 -3.59 8.21
N GLU A 78 -2.14 -3.55 8.11
CA GLU A 78 -3.09 -4.30 8.93
C GLU A 78 -3.86 -5.24 8.01
N ALA A 79 -4.06 -6.48 8.46
CA ALA A 79 -4.80 -7.48 7.69
C ALA A 79 -5.71 -8.27 8.63
N ALA A 80 -6.87 -8.63 8.10
CA ALA A 80 -7.77 -9.58 8.71
C ALA A 80 -8.21 -10.58 7.65
N VAL A 81 -8.48 -11.81 8.08
CA VAL A 81 -9.02 -12.86 7.23
C VAL A 81 -10.49 -12.99 7.58
N PHE A 82 -11.34 -12.89 6.57
CA PHE A 82 -12.77 -13.07 6.72
C PHE A 82 -13.15 -14.42 6.13
N ASP A 83 -13.36 -15.39 6.99
CA ASP A 83 -13.73 -16.74 6.58
C ASP A 83 -15.24 -16.82 6.40
N GLN A 84 -15.67 -17.07 5.16
CA GLN A 84 -17.08 -17.18 4.79
C GLN A 84 -17.62 -18.59 4.94
N ASP A 85 -16.77 -19.56 5.29
CA ASP A 85 -17.26 -20.86 5.71
C ASP A 85 -17.92 -20.72 7.10
N GLN A 86 -19.22 -21.05 7.14
CA GLN A 86 -20.05 -20.95 8.34
C GLN A 86 -20.40 -22.33 8.90
N ASP A 87 -19.92 -23.41 8.28
CA ASP A 87 -20.23 -24.76 8.71
C ASP A 87 -19.68 -25.01 10.13
N GLY A 88 -20.60 -25.18 11.08
CA GLY A 88 -20.26 -25.47 12.48
C GLY A 88 -19.88 -24.25 13.33
N VAL A 89 -20.07 -23.03 12.82
CA VAL A 89 -19.79 -21.77 13.54
C VAL A 89 -20.98 -21.38 14.43
N ASP A 90 -20.70 -20.84 15.63
CA ASP A 90 -21.73 -20.25 16.51
C ASP A 90 -22.24 -18.93 15.90
N GLU A 91 -23.57 -18.74 15.84
CA GLU A 91 -24.20 -17.51 15.35
C GLU A 91 -23.68 -16.24 16.06
N ARG A 92 -23.17 -16.36 17.29
CA ARG A 92 -22.59 -15.26 18.05
C ARG A 92 -21.20 -14.84 17.59
N GLU A 93 -20.52 -15.71 16.86
CA GLU A 93 -19.17 -15.48 16.31
C GLU A 93 -19.21 -14.94 14.87
N LEU A 94 -20.39 -14.97 14.25
CA LEU A 94 -20.61 -14.39 12.92
C LEU A 94 -20.57 -12.87 12.98
N VAL A 95 -19.82 -12.30 12.03
CA VAL A 95 -19.70 -10.87 11.80
C VAL A 95 -20.22 -10.58 10.40
N THR A 96 -21.00 -9.50 10.27
CA THR A 96 -21.45 -9.00 8.97
C THR A 96 -20.60 -7.81 8.55
N VAL A 97 -20.06 -7.87 7.34
CA VAL A 97 -19.28 -6.79 6.72
C VAL A 97 -20.00 -6.32 5.46
N ALA A 98 -20.13 -5.00 5.30
CA ALA A 98 -20.66 -4.38 4.09
C ALA A 98 -19.51 -3.97 3.16
N ASP A 99 -19.46 -4.55 1.97
CA ASP A 99 -18.50 -4.19 0.92
C ASP A 99 -19.24 -3.88 -0.39
N GLY A 100 -19.10 -2.65 -0.89
CA GLY A 100 -19.71 -2.23 -2.15
C GLY A 100 -21.24 -2.36 -2.22
N GLY A 101 -21.94 -2.42 -1.08
CA GLY A 101 -23.39 -2.64 -1.01
C GLY A 101 -23.82 -4.11 -0.97
N ILE A 102 -22.86 -5.04 -0.88
CA ILE A 102 -23.09 -6.47 -0.63
C ILE A 102 -22.82 -6.73 0.85
N GLU A 103 -23.76 -7.41 1.52
CA GLU A 103 -23.55 -7.91 2.88
C GLU A 103 -22.90 -9.29 2.82
N LEU A 104 -21.75 -9.42 3.47
CA LEU A 104 -21.00 -10.66 3.61
C LEU A 104 -21.06 -11.10 5.09
N SER A 105 -21.34 -12.38 5.32
CA SER A 105 -21.39 -12.98 6.67
C SER A 105 -20.31 -14.05 6.80
N GLY A 106 -19.66 -14.12 7.95
CA GLY A 106 -18.51 -15.00 8.18
C GLY A 106 -17.85 -14.75 9.53
N THR A 107 -16.73 -15.40 9.79
CA THR A 107 -15.92 -15.19 11.01
C THR A 107 -14.70 -14.34 10.71
N LEU A 108 -14.33 -13.49 11.68
CA LEU A 108 -13.14 -12.64 11.56
C LEU A 108 -11.96 -13.30 12.27
N GLN A 109 -10.95 -13.71 11.52
CA GLN A 109 -9.68 -14.20 12.06
C GLN A 109 -8.63 -13.10 11.94
N ALA A 110 -8.23 -12.56 13.09
CA ALA A 110 -7.14 -11.60 13.15
C ALA A 110 -5.80 -12.34 13.07
N HIS A 111 -5.02 -12.08 12.03
CA HIS A 111 -3.65 -12.57 11.92
C HIS A 111 -2.67 -11.42 12.13
N GLY A 112 -1.65 -11.66 12.95
CA GLY A 112 -0.50 -10.78 13.01
C GLY A 112 0.23 -10.78 11.67
N ILE A 113 0.78 -9.63 11.28
CA ILE A 113 1.59 -9.52 10.07
C ILE A 113 3.06 -9.68 10.44
N VAL A 114 3.75 -10.56 9.71
CA VAL A 114 5.20 -10.73 9.82
C VAL A 114 5.90 -9.87 8.77
N LEU A 115 6.80 -8.99 9.23
CA LEU A 115 7.57 -8.13 8.34
C LEU A 115 8.66 -8.96 7.64
N GLN A 116 8.56 -9.09 6.31
CA GLN A 116 9.51 -9.81 5.49
C GLN A 116 9.97 -8.94 4.30
N PRO A 117 11.02 -8.11 4.48
CA PRO A 117 11.52 -7.19 3.45
C PRO A 117 12.02 -7.89 2.16
N GLY A 118 12.30 -9.19 2.24
CA GLY A 118 12.85 -10.01 1.14
C GLY A 118 11.81 -10.78 0.34
N ILE A 119 10.50 -10.55 0.54
CA ILE A 119 9.43 -11.35 -0.08
C ILE A 119 9.49 -11.39 -1.61
N VAL A 120 10.26 -10.49 -2.23
CA VAL A 120 10.46 -10.39 -3.69
C VAL A 120 11.86 -10.79 -4.16
N THR A 121 12.72 -11.32 -3.29
CA THR A 121 14.04 -11.82 -3.72
C THR A 121 14.01 -13.26 -4.23
N ALA A 122 12.92 -13.99 -4.01
CA ALA A 122 12.72 -15.29 -4.61
C ALA A 122 12.12 -15.12 -6.01
N ALA A 123 12.92 -15.42 -7.03
CA ALA A 123 12.41 -16.04 -8.23
C ALA A 123 11.57 -17.25 -7.80
N TRP A 124 10.25 -17.08 -7.67
CA TRP A 124 9.30 -18.17 -7.45
C TRP A 124 9.23 -18.97 -8.74
N ARG A 125 10.24 -19.82 -8.98
CA ARG A 125 10.15 -20.89 -9.95
C ARG A 125 9.34 -21.98 -9.28
N CYS A 126 8.14 -22.24 -9.79
CA CYS A 126 7.48 -23.52 -9.55
C CYS A 126 8.48 -24.63 -9.92
N THR A 127 8.87 -25.44 -8.94
CA THR A 127 9.40 -26.77 -9.19
C THR A 127 8.25 -27.75 -9.34
#